data_AF-A0A1R2BFJ3-F1
#
_entry.id   AF-A0A1R2BFJ3-F1
#
_cell.length_a   1.000
_cell.length_b   1.000
_cell.length_c   1.000
_cell.angle_alpha   90.00
_cell.angle_beta   90.00
_cell.angle_gamma   90.00
#
_symmetry.space_group_name_H-M   'P 1'
#
loop_
_entity.id
_entity.type
_entity.pdbx_description
1 polymer ?
#
loop_
_entity_poly.entity_id
_entity_poly.type
_entity_poly.pdbx_seq_one_letter_code
_entity_poly.pdbx_strand_id
1 'polypeptide(L)'
;MCLLGQTSKPCNHPDCLNFYSKASPQVFPPIHTIIESLISTVLLRQPLLSTICHTTQALISKAEDIQSALSTIPVTSASSHPFYTKNSYKNRIVLASSELMQIYKEKGFSLTIQVVNDENNKVIIQDMFKIKLYTNDNPPKLLKLNIASKKILRGTLEAMMDENGIVVFPNVVINEVSSHYVKESFMLVITSESEDVKPLIVENLYVRARNSKKNRTE
;
A
#
# COMPACT_ATOMS: atom_id res chain seq x y z
N MET A 1 52.04 51.33 -2.82
CA MET A 1 51.36 50.01 -2.90
C MET A 1 52.21 49.06 -3.71
N CYS A 2 52.75 48.04 -3.05
CA CYS A 2 53.18 46.80 -3.70
C CYS A 2 52.23 45.72 -3.17
N LEU A 3 51.32 45.31 -4.04
CA LEU A 3 50.50 44.10 -4.00
C LEU A 3 51.11 43.24 -5.10
N LEU A 4 52.17 42.47 -4.81
CA LEU A 4 53.05 41.72 -5.75
C LEU A 4 52.48 41.60 -7.18
N GLY A 5 52.71 42.68 -7.93
CA GLY A 5 51.98 43.01 -9.12
C GLY A 5 52.66 42.52 -10.39
N GLN A 6 51.85 42.43 -11.42
CA GLN A 6 52.18 42.13 -12.81
C GLN A 6 53.08 43.21 -13.48
N THR A 7 54.34 43.36 -13.07
CA THR A 7 55.33 44.07 -13.90
C THR A 7 56.69 43.37 -13.87
N SER A 8 57.42 43.41 -15.00
CA SER A 8 58.62 42.61 -15.29
C SER A 8 59.94 43.16 -14.69
N LYS A 9 59.89 44.10 -13.74
CA LYS A 9 61.07 44.58 -13.03
C LYS A 9 61.00 44.19 -11.56
N PRO A 10 62.00 43.49 -10.99
CA PRO A 10 61.97 43.05 -9.61
C PRO A 10 61.99 44.26 -8.66
N CYS A 11 61.08 44.27 -7.68
CA CYS A 11 61.05 45.31 -6.66
C CYS A 11 62.01 44.96 -5.51
N ASN A 12 62.66 45.98 -4.95
CA ASN A 12 63.71 45.83 -3.94
C ASN A 12 63.20 45.90 -2.49
N HIS A 13 61.91 45.64 -2.24
CA HIS A 13 61.39 45.63 -0.87
C HIS A 13 61.81 44.36 -0.13
N PRO A 14 62.23 44.46 1.15
CA PRO A 14 62.74 43.32 1.93
C PRO A 14 61.75 42.14 2.00
N ASP A 15 60.46 42.44 2.11
CA ASP A 15 59.41 41.42 2.23
C ASP A 15 59.13 40.67 0.91
N CYS A 16 59.29 41.35 -0.23
CA CYS A 16 59.10 40.75 -1.56
C CYS A 16 60.25 39.81 -1.92
N LEU A 17 61.48 40.19 -1.57
CA LEU A 17 62.67 39.34 -1.72
C LEU A 17 62.57 38.05 -0.88
N ASN A 18 61.95 38.12 0.30
CA ASN A 18 61.72 36.95 1.15
C ASN A 18 60.63 36.00 0.60
N PHE A 19 59.61 36.53 -0.10
CA PHE A 19 58.56 35.73 -0.72
C PHE A 19 59.08 34.93 -1.93
N TYR A 20 59.82 35.58 -2.85
CA TYR A 20 60.38 34.90 -4.03
C TYR A 20 61.50 33.91 -3.71
N SER A 21 62.23 34.11 -2.60
CA SER A 21 63.31 33.20 -2.19
C SER A 21 62.80 31.94 -1.47
N LYS A 22 61.57 31.94 -0.96
CA LYS A 22 60.98 30.80 -0.22
C LYS A 22 59.90 30.04 -0.98
N ALA A 23 59.35 30.60 -2.07
CA ALA A 23 58.36 29.92 -2.88
C ALA A 23 59.01 28.88 -3.82
N SER A 24 58.84 27.60 -3.50
CA SER A 24 59.01 26.48 -4.45
C SER A 24 58.04 26.67 -5.64
N PRO A 25 58.38 26.30 -6.88
CA PRO A 25 57.51 26.53 -8.05
C PRO A 25 56.31 25.57 -8.03
N GLN A 26 55.34 25.82 -7.14
CA GLN A 26 54.01 25.25 -7.27
C GLN A 26 53.20 26.13 -8.21
N VAL A 27 52.99 25.61 -9.43
CA VAL A 27 52.12 26.19 -10.44
C VAL A 27 50.69 26.11 -9.91
N PHE A 28 50.20 27.18 -9.28
CA PHE A 28 48.78 27.32 -9.03
C PHE A 28 48.07 27.39 -10.40
N PRO A 29 47.09 26.52 -10.68
CA PRO A 29 46.35 26.62 -11.93
C PRO A 29 45.71 28.02 -11.99
N PRO A 30 45.84 28.74 -13.12
CA PRO A 30 45.28 30.07 -13.22
C PRO A 30 43.76 29.97 -12.97
N ILE A 31 43.20 30.98 -12.31
CA ILE A 31 41.76 31.06 -11.98
C ILE A 31 40.89 30.73 -13.22
N HIS A 32 41.39 31.06 -14.41
CA HIS A 32 40.83 30.69 -15.70
C HIS A 32 40.53 29.18 -15.85
N THR A 33 41.46 28.30 -15.47
CA THR A 33 41.31 26.83 -15.59
C THR A 33 40.23 26.30 -14.65
N ILE A 34 40.08 26.91 -13.46
CA ILE A 34 39.01 26.56 -12.52
C ILE A 34 37.65 26.99 -13.10
N ILE A 35 37.58 28.18 -13.67
CA ILE A 35 36.36 28.71 -14.32
C ILE A 35 35.97 27.83 -15.52
N GLU A 36 36.91 27.46 -16.38
CA GLU A 36 36.67 26.57 -17.52
C GLU A 36 36.16 25.19 -17.07
N SER A 37 36.78 24.60 -16.04
CA SER A 37 36.33 23.33 -15.47
C SER A 37 34.90 23.40 -14.92
N LEU A 38 34.53 24.51 -14.27
CA LEU A 38 33.17 24.72 -13.77
C LEU A 38 32.17 24.88 -14.92
N ILE A 39 32.51 25.68 -15.93
CA ILE A 39 31.69 25.88 -17.13
C ILE A 39 31.46 24.53 -17.83
N SER A 40 32.51 23.74 -18.06
CA SER A 40 32.40 22.42 -18.67
C SER A 40 31.51 21.49 -17.85
N THR A 41 31.60 21.51 -16.51
CA THR A 41 30.77 20.67 -15.64
C THR A 41 29.29 21.07 -15.70
N VAL A 42 29.00 22.38 -15.76
CA VAL A 42 27.64 22.90 -15.89
C VAL A 42 27.04 22.52 -17.25
N LEU A 43 27.79 22.72 -18.33
CA LEU A 43 27.36 22.37 -19.68
C LEU A 43 27.12 20.86 -19.83
N LEU A 44 27.96 20.02 -19.21
CA LEU A 44 27.81 18.56 -19.24
C LEU A 44 26.53 18.09 -18.55
N ARG A 45 26.04 18.82 -17.53
CA ARG A 45 24.85 18.46 -16.74
C ARG A 45 23.54 19.05 -17.30
N GLN A 46 23.61 20.00 -18.22
CA GLN A 46 22.44 20.64 -18.82
C GLN A 46 21.46 19.65 -19.51
N PRO A 47 21.91 18.61 -20.25
CA PRO A 47 20.99 17.65 -20.87
C PRO A 47 20.22 16.79 -19.87
N LEU A 48 20.85 16.46 -18.73
CA LEU A 48 20.22 15.71 -17.66
C LEU A 48 19.08 16.52 -17.02
N LEU A 49 19.31 17.81 -16.77
CA LEU A 49 18.28 18.71 -16.23
C LEU A 49 17.11 18.87 -17.20
N SER A 50 17.38 18.98 -18.50
CA SER A 50 16.34 19.00 -19.54
C SER A 50 15.52 17.71 -19.55
N THR A 51 16.19 16.55 -19.47
CA THR A 51 15.52 15.24 -19.44
C THR A 51 14.61 15.11 -18.22
N ILE A 52 15.10 15.48 -17.03
CA ILE A 52 14.31 15.47 -15.80
C ILE A 52 13.06 16.35 -15.97
N CYS A 53 13.22 17.58 -16.46
CA CYS A 53 12.11 18.50 -16.69
C CYS A 53 11.04 17.92 -17.63
N HIS A 54 11.45 17.32 -18.75
CA HIS A 54 10.50 16.69 -19.67
C HIS A 54 9.79 15.48 -19.05
N THR A 55 10.50 14.64 -18.30
CA THR A 55 9.88 13.49 -17.61
C THR A 55 8.89 13.94 -16.54
N THR A 56 9.20 14.99 -15.78
CA THR A 56 8.28 15.53 -14.78
C THR A 56 7.03 16.11 -15.44
N GLN A 57 7.17 16.81 -16.57
CA GLN A 57 6.02 17.36 -17.29
C GLN A 57 5.09 16.26 -17.83
N ALA A 58 5.66 15.17 -18.35
CA ALA A 58 4.88 14.03 -18.83
C ALA A 58 4.17 13.27 -17.70
N LEU A 59 4.72 13.27 -16.49
CA LEU A 59 4.05 12.70 -15.31
C LEU A 59 2.90 13.59 -14.84
N ILE A 60 3.10 14.91 -14.86
CA ILE A 60 2.05 15.88 -14.51
C ILE A 60 0.86 15.73 -15.47
N SER A 61 1.09 15.68 -16.78
CA SER A 61 0.00 15.52 -17.75
C SER A 61 -0.78 14.21 -17.54
N LYS A 62 -0.09 13.10 -17.25
CA LYS A 62 -0.75 11.82 -16.94
C LYS A 62 -1.58 11.90 -15.66
N ALA A 63 -1.13 12.64 -14.65
CA ALA A 63 -1.90 12.83 -13.42
C ALA A 63 -3.17 13.65 -13.69
N GLU A 64 -3.09 14.67 -14.54
CA GLU A 64 -4.25 15.47 -14.97
C GLU A 64 -5.25 14.65 -15.79
N ASP A 65 -4.78 13.76 -16.66
CA ASP A 65 -5.63 12.83 -17.41
C ASP A 65 -6.40 11.89 -16.47
N ILE A 66 -5.72 11.36 -15.44
CA ILE A 66 -6.35 10.53 -14.40
C ILE A 66 -7.40 11.33 -13.62
N GLN A 67 -7.08 12.57 -13.24
CA GLN A 67 -8.01 13.44 -12.51
C GLN A 67 -9.26 13.76 -13.34
N SER A 68 -9.09 13.98 -14.64
CA SER A 68 -10.19 14.23 -15.57
C SER A 68 -11.05 12.98 -15.76
N ALA A 69 -10.43 11.81 -15.87
CA ALA A 69 -11.14 10.53 -15.92
C ALA A 69 -11.97 10.27 -14.64
N LEU A 70 -11.40 10.54 -13.46
CA LEU A 70 -12.09 10.42 -12.17
C LEU A 70 -13.29 11.37 -12.05
N SER A 71 -13.19 12.58 -12.61
CA SER A 71 -14.26 13.59 -12.59
C SER A 71 -15.45 13.23 -13.50
N THR A 72 -15.24 12.31 -14.45
CA THR A 72 -16.27 11.84 -15.39
C THR A 72 -17.01 10.60 -14.85
N ILE A 73 -16.55 10.04 -13.73
CA ILE A 73 -17.26 8.94 -13.06
C ILE A 73 -18.54 9.54 -12.47
N PRO A 74 -19.74 9.08 -12.87
CA PRO A 74 -20.98 9.53 -12.27
C PRO A 74 -20.89 9.24 -10.78
N VAL A 75 -21.01 10.28 -9.95
CA VAL A 75 -21.15 10.14 -8.50
C VAL A 75 -22.45 9.40 -8.28
N THR A 76 -22.36 8.08 -8.25
CA THR A 76 -23.49 7.20 -8.00
C THR A 76 -23.85 7.49 -6.55
N SER A 77 -25.03 8.06 -6.33
CA SER A 77 -25.58 8.22 -4.99
C SER A 77 -25.38 6.91 -4.25
N ALA A 78 -24.68 6.98 -3.11
CA ALA A 78 -24.22 5.82 -2.36
C ALA A 78 -25.42 4.94 -2.00
N SER A 79 -25.74 3.93 -2.82
CA SER A 79 -26.64 2.87 -2.40
C SER A 79 -25.91 2.17 -1.27
N SER A 80 -26.39 2.33 -0.05
CA SER A 80 -25.88 1.62 1.11
C SER A 80 -25.74 0.14 0.76
N HIS A 81 -24.54 -0.43 0.97
CA HIS A 81 -24.29 -1.84 0.70
C HIS A 81 -25.42 -2.68 1.33
N PRO A 82 -25.94 -3.75 0.68
CA PRO A 82 -27.08 -4.53 1.17
C PRO A 82 -26.95 -5.10 2.60
N PHE A 83 -25.76 -5.07 3.19
CA PHE A 83 -25.49 -5.54 4.55
C PHE A 83 -25.46 -4.41 5.59
N TYR A 84 -25.56 -3.15 5.15
CA TYR A 84 -25.66 -2.02 6.06
C TYR A 84 -27.13 -1.77 6.38
N THR A 85 -27.52 -2.07 7.61
CA THR A 85 -28.87 -1.89 8.16
C THR A 85 -29.12 -0.48 8.69
N LYS A 86 -28.06 0.25 9.07
CA LYS A 86 -28.11 1.62 9.60
C LYS A 86 -27.30 2.58 8.74
N ASN A 87 -27.74 3.84 8.73
CA ASN A 87 -27.03 4.95 8.08
C ASN A 87 -25.79 5.40 8.87
N SER A 88 -25.72 5.08 10.16
CA SER A 88 -24.59 5.41 11.03
C SER A 88 -24.34 4.27 12.03
N TYR A 89 -23.07 3.89 12.15
CA TYR A 89 -22.57 2.93 13.13
C TYR A 89 -21.55 3.64 14.00
N LYS A 90 -21.47 3.31 15.29
CA LYS A 90 -20.49 3.90 16.22
C LYS A 90 -19.13 3.20 16.14
N ASN A 91 -19.17 1.90 15.89
CA ASN A 91 -18.01 1.02 15.88
C ASN A 91 -17.96 0.25 14.56
N ARG A 92 -16.78 -0.21 14.15
CA ARG A 92 -16.60 -1.05 12.95
C ARG A 92 -15.65 -2.20 13.21
N ILE A 93 -15.96 -3.35 12.61
CA ILE A 93 -15.06 -4.50 12.61
C ILE A 93 -13.97 -4.29 11.55
N VAL A 94 -12.72 -4.55 11.92
CA VAL A 94 -11.57 -4.53 11.00
C VAL A 94 -10.74 -5.79 11.15
N LEU A 95 -10.08 -6.21 10.06
CA LEU A 95 -9.11 -7.30 10.11
C LEU A 95 -7.90 -6.85 10.93
N ALA A 96 -7.47 -7.69 11.88
CA ALA A 96 -6.24 -7.45 12.64
C ALA A 96 -4.99 -7.90 11.87
N SER A 97 -5.15 -8.77 10.88
CA SER A 97 -4.10 -9.20 9.96
C SER A 97 -4.35 -8.64 8.57
N SER A 98 -3.29 -8.12 7.93
CA SER A 98 -3.35 -7.38 6.67
C SER A 98 -3.78 -8.24 5.47
N GLU A 99 -3.67 -9.56 5.53
CA GLU A 99 -3.83 -10.41 4.36
C GLU A 99 -4.68 -11.65 4.65
N LEU A 100 -5.82 -11.73 3.96
CA LEU A 100 -6.46 -13.02 3.71
C LEU A 100 -5.61 -13.75 2.67
N MET A 101 -4.72 -14.61 3.17
CA MET A 101 -3.96 -15.54 2.37
C MET A 101 -4.87 -16.34 1.43
N GLN A 102 -4.30 -16.79 0.31
CA GLN A 102 -4.99 -17.61 -0.69
C GLN A 102 -5.79 -18.74 -0.05
N ILE A 103 -7.12 -18.68 -0.19
CA ILE A 103 -8.03 -19.65 0.39
C ILE A 103 -8.21 -20.82 -0.58
N TYR A 104 -8.11 -22.03 -0.04
CA TYR A 104 -8.32 -23.26 -0.80
C TYR A 104 -9.53 -24.01 -0.26
N LYS A 105 -10.29 -24.63 -1.16
CA LYS A 105 -11.37 -25.54 -0.82
C LYS A 105 -10.86 -26.60 0.17
N GLU A 106 -11.63 -26.82 1.23
CA GLU A 106 -11.36 -27.80 2.29
C GLU A 106 -10.06 -27.57 3.09
N LYS A 107 -9.37 -26.43 2.90
CA LYS A 107 -8.22 -26.04 3.73
C LYS A 107 -8.68 -25.04 4.80
N GLY A 108 -8.35 -25.33 6.05
CA GLY A 108 -8.56 -24.41 7.16
C GLY A 108 -7.68 -23.17 7.07
N PHE A 109 -8.26 -22.02 7.39
CA PHE A 109 -7.57 -20.76 7.59
C PHE A 109 -8.08 -20.09 8.86
N SER A 110 -7.30 -19.16 9.42
CA SER A 110 -7.68 -18.42 10.62
C SER A 110 -7.99 -16.97 10.26
N LEU A 111 -9.00 -16.41 10.90
CA LEU A 111 -9.34 -14.99 10.79
C LEU A 111 -9.18 -14.34 12.16
N THR A 112 -8.55 -13.18 12.17
CA THR A 112 -8.41 -12.38 13.39
C THR A 112 -8.99 -11.00 13.11
N ILE A 113 -9.94 -10.58 13.93
CA ILE A 113 -10.58 -9.27 13.83
C ILE A 113 -10.42 -8.50 15.13
N GLN A 114 -10.60 -7.19 15.04
CA GLN A 114 -10.75 -6.29 16.17
C GLN A 114 -11.86 -5.29 15.87
N VAL A 115 -12.39 -4.66 16.90
CA VAL A 115 -13.38 -3.58 16.74
C VAL A 115 -12.72 -2.26 17.05
N VAL A 116 -12.97 -1.27 16.19
CA VAL A 116 -12.47 0.10 16.35
C VAL A 116 -13.61 1.11 16.31
N ASN A 117 -13.47 2.21 17.03
CA ASN A 117 -14.38 3.36 16.94
C ASN A 117 -14.01 4.26 15.75
N ASP A 118 -14.73 5.39 15.61
CA ASP A 118 -14.47 6.40 14.57
C ASP A 118 -13.09 7.06 14.69
N GLU A 119 -12.52 7.12 15.89
CA GLU A 119 -11.16 7.60 16.17
C GLU A 119 -10.08 6.54 15.94
N ASN A 120 -10.47 5.36 15.44
CA ASN A 120 -9.60 4.20 15.22
C ASN A 120 -8.98 3.61 16.51
N ASN A 121 -9.56 3.91 17.67
CA ASN A 121 -9.22 3.32 18.96
C ASN A 121 -9.91 1.96 19.10
N LYS A 122 -9.20 0.98 19.68
CA LYS A 122 -9.77 -0.36 19.94
C LYS A 122 -10.88 -0.28 20.98
N VAL A 123 -11.97 -0.99 20.72
CA VAL A 123 -13.14 -1.07 21.62
C VAL A 123 -13.38 -2.53 21.98
N ILE A 124 -13.55 -2.79 23.28
CA ILE A 124 -13.91 -4.12 23.77
C ILE A 124 -15.44 -4.25 23.76
N ILE A 125 -15.93 -5.28 23.09
CA ILE A 125 -17.36 -5.58 22.98
C ILE A 125 -17.58 -7.04 23.40
N GLN A 126 -18.49 -7.25 24.36
CA GLN A 126 -18.81 -8.58 24.92
C GLN A 126 -19.89 -9.32 24.12
N ASP A 127 -19.94 -9.11 22.81
CA ASP A 127 -20.91 -9.73 21.92
C ASP A 127 -20.29 -10.89 21.15
N MET A 128 -21.16 -11.77 20.65
CA MET A 128 -20.76 -12.85 19.77
C MET A 128 -20.60 -12.35 18.33
N PHE A 129 -19.47 -12.68 17.71
CA PHE A 129 -19.21 -12.39 16.31
C PHE A 129 -19.45 -13.64 15.47
N LYS A 130 -20.05 -13.47 14.29
CA LYS A 130 -20.45 -14.58 13.40
C LYS A 130 -19.95 -14.37 11.99
N ILE A 131 -19.39 -15.43 11.40
CA ILE A 131 -18.98 -15.47 9.99
C ILE A 131 -20.11 -16.00 9.13
N LYS A 132 -20.41 -15.30 8.05
CA LYS A 132 -21.36 -15.70 7.01
C LYS A 132 -20.72 -15.57 5.64
N LEU A 133 -21.12 -16.43 4.71
CA LEU A 133 -20.64 -16.42 3.32
C LEU A 133 -21.81 -16.17 2.37
N TYR A 134 -21.63 -15.28 1.42
CA TYR A 134 -22.65 -14.89 0.46
C TYR A 134 -22.12 -15.03 -0.98
N THR A 135 -23.03 -15.16 -1.95
CA THR A 135 -22.68 -14.96 -3.35
C THR A 135 -22.38 -13.49 -3.62
N ASN A 136 -21.55 -13.23 -4.61
CA ASN A 136 -21.26 -11.87 -5.08
C ASN A 136 -22.27 -11.41 -6.17
N ASP A 137 -23.45 -12.06 -6.22
CA ASP A 137 -24.54 -11.67 -7.12
C ASP A 137 -25.23 -10.39 -6.61
N ASN A 138 -26.02 -9.74 -7.44
CA ASN A 138 -26.90 -8.66 -7.01
C ASN A 138 -28.37 -9.12 -7.12
N PRO A 139 -29.09 -9.32 -5.99
CA PRO A 139 -28.67 -9.15 -4.60
C PRO A 139 -27.81 -10.33 -4.07
N PRO A 140 -26.91 -10.10 -3.10
CA PRO A 140 -26.10 -11.16 -2.49
C PRO A 140 -26.96 -12.21 -1.78
N LYS A 141 -26.70 -13.49 -2.03
CA LYS A 141 -27.47 -14.61 -1.46
C LYS A 141 -26.65 -15.34 -0.40
N LEU A 142 -27.23 -15.58 0.78
CA LEU A 142 -26.58 -16.32 1.86
C LEU A 142 -26.34 -17.78 1.43
N LEU A 143 -25.09 -18.22 1.49
CA LEU A 143 -24.70 -19.58 1.21
C LEU A 143 -24.67 -20.39 2.51
N LYS A 144 -25.57 -21.37 2.62
CA LYS A 144 -25.59 -22.36 3.72
C LYS A 144 -25.01 -23.70 3.28
N LEU A 145 -25.33 -24.10 2.05
CA LEU A 145 -24.92 -25.35 1.43
C LEU A 145 -24.15 -25.07 0.14
N ASN A 146 -23.28 -26.01 -0.21
CA ASN A 146 -22.58 -26.03 -1.48
C ASN A 146 -23.43 -26.74 -2.57
N ILE A 147 -22.91 -26.85 -3.80
CA ILE A 147 -23.67 -27.47 -4.91
C ILE A 147 -23.96 -28.96 -4.70
N ALA A 148 -23.19 -29.62 -3.81
CA ALA A 148 -23.35 -31.01 -3.42
C ALA A 148 -24.17 -31.18 -2.13
N SER A 149 -24.95 -30.16 -1.74
CA SER A 149 -25.80 -30.16 -0.54
C SER A 149 -25.07 -30.38 0.79
N LYS A 150 -23.75 -30.13 0.84
CA LYS A 150 -22.94 -30.16 2.07
C LYS A 150 -22.81 -28.76 2.65
N LYS A 151 -22.62 -28.62 3.97
CA LYS A 151 -22.36 -27.31 4.61
C LYS A 151 -21.21 -26.59 3.91
N ILE A 152 -21.44 -25.33 3.51
CA ILE A 152 -20.44 -24.56 2.76
C ILE A 152 -19.32 -24.04 3.65
N LEU A 153 -19.65 -23.63 4.88
CA LEU A 153 -18.71 -23.24 5.92
C LEU A 153 -18.61 -24.33 7.00
N ARG A 154 -17.39 -24.58 7.48
CA ARG A 154 -17.09 -25.45 8.65
C ARG A 154 -16.04 -24.77 9.53
N GLY A 155 -15.83 -25.34 10.73
CA GLY A 155 -14.85 -24.84 11.69
C GLY A 155 -15.47 -23.88 12.71
N THR A 156 -14.66 -22.94 13.19
CA THR A 156 -15.10 -21.94 14.17
C THR A 156 -15.74 -20.75 13.45
N LEU A 157 -17.07 -20.70 13.45
CA LEU A 157 -17.83 -19.66 12.75
C LEU A 157 -18.41 -18.60 13.69
N GLU A 158 -18.32 -18.85 15.00
CA GLU A 158 -18.77 -17.96 16.06
C GLU A 158 -17.65 -17.83 17.09
N ALA A 159 -17.36 -16.61 17.54
CA ALA A 159 -16.28 -16.35 18.51
C ALA A 159 -16.60 -15.09 19.33
N MET A 160 -16.09 -15.06 20.56
CA MET A 160 -16.15 -13.89 21.44
C MET A 160 -14.81 -13.17 21.45
N MET A 161 -14.83 -11.91 21.86
CA MET A 161 -13.64 -11.09 22.01
C MET A 161 -12.86 -11.49 23.27
N ASP A 162 -11.53 -11.54 23.16
CA ASP A 162 -10.63 -11.77 24.29
C ASP A 162 -10.41 -10.48 25.11
N GLU A 163 -9.69 -10.61 26.22
CA GLU A 163 -9.33 -9.49 27.10
C GLU A 163 -8.46 -8.42 26.40
N ASN A 164 -7.81 -8.76 25.29
CA ASN A 164 -6.97 -7.87 24.49
C ASN A 164 -7.77 -7.13 23.38
N GLY A 165 -9.08 -7.33 23.31
CA GLY A 165 -9.93 -6.72 22.29
C GLY A 165 -9.84 -7.40 20.91
N ILE A 166 -9.43 -8.68 20.86
CA ILE A 166 -9.20 -9.45 19.65
C ILE A 166 -10.20 -10.62 19.59
N VAL A 167 -10.77 -10.86 18.42
CA VAL A 167 -11.60 -12.04 18.16
C VAL A 167 -10.88 -12.93 17.16
N VAL A 168 -10.72 -14.21 17.49
CA VAL A 168 -10.06 -15.20 16.65
C VAL A 168 -11.05 -16.27 16.22
N PHE A 169 -11.15 -16.49 14.91
CA PHE A 169 -11.87 -17.62 14.32
C PHE A 169 -10.85 -18.64 13.80
N PRO A 170 -10.44 -19.62 14.62
CA PRO A 170 -9.49 -20.64 14.19
C PRO A 170 -10.16 -21.65 13.25
N ASN A 171 -9.40 -22.08 12.23
CA ASN A 171 -9.77 -23.21 11.37
C ASN A 171 -11.12 -23.03 10.63
N VAL A 172 -11.40 -21.84 10.11
CA VAL A 172 -12.50 -21.58 9.17
C VAL A 172 -12.22 -22.34 7.87
N VAL A 173 -13.19 -23.10 7.38
CA VAL A 173 -13.05 -23.91 6.16
C VAL A 173 -14.20 -23.61 5.21
N ILE A 174 -13.87 -23.31 3.94
CA ILE A 174 -14.86 -23.20 2.85
C ILE A 174 -14.82 -24.48 2.01
N ASN A 175 -15.96 -25.14 1.85
CA ASN A 175 -16.12 -26.43 1.17
C ASN A 175 -16.51 -26.33 -0.30
N GLU A 176 -16.24 -25.18 -0.92
CA GLU A 176 -16.64 -24.93 -2.29
C GLU A 176 -15.60 -24.04 -2.98
N VAL A 177 -15.40 -24.26 -4.28
CA VAL A 177 -14.57 -23.36 -5.09
C VAL A 177 -15.43 -22.22 -5.63
N SER A 178 -14.86 -21.02 -5.68
CA SER A 178 -15.61 -19.84 -6.12
C SER A 178 -15.94 -19.88 -7.61
N SER A 179 -15.17 -20.61 -8.42
CA SER A 179 -15.39 -20.81 -9.86
C SER A 179 -16.68 -21.55 -10.22
N HIS A 180 -17.38 -22.16 -9.26
CA HIS A 180 -18.70 -22.74 -9.50
C HIS A 180 -19.83 -21.70 -9.55
N TYR A 181 -19.54 -20.43 -9.24
CA TYR A 181 -20.51 -19.35 -9.19
C TYR A 181 -20.24 -18.33 -10.30
N VAL A 182 -21.30 -17.68 -10.79
CA VAL A 182 -21.27 -16.77 -11.95
C VAL A 182 -20.22 -15.66 -11.83
N LYS A 183 -20.05 -15.11 -10.62
CA LYS A 183 -19.08 -14.03 -10.34
C LYS A 183 -17.70 -14.53 -9.91
N GLU A 184 -17.50 -15.85 -9.93
CA GLU A 184 -16.26 -16.55 -9.59
C GLU A 184 -15.63 -16.17 -8.24
N SER A 185 -16.41 -15.57 -7.34
CA SER A 185 -15.98 -15.02 -6.06
C SER A 185 -17.11 -15.08 -5.04
N PHE A 186 -16.73 -15.10 -3.77
CA PHE A 186 -17.65 -15.00 -2.65
C PHE A 186 -17.51 -13.65 -1.94
N MET A 187 -18.50 -13.36 -1.10
CA MET A 187 -18.44 -12.29 -0.13
C MET A 187 -18.46 -12.87 1.28
N LEU A 188 -17.43 -12.60 2.07
CA LEU A 188 -17.35 -13.01 3.47
C LEU A 188 -17.80 -11.84 4.35
N VAL A 189 -18.79 -12.07 5.18
CA VAL A 189 -19.36 -11.05 6.06
C VAL A 189 -19.18 -11.49 7.51
N ILE A 190 -18.61 -10.60 8.33
CA ILE A 190 -18.48 -10.81 9.77
C ILE A 190 -19.37 -9.80 10.48
N THR A 191 -20.33 -10.31 11.25
CA THR A 191 -21.35 -9.51 11.96
C THR A 191 -21.19 -9.68 13.46
N SER A 192 -21.50 -8.63 14.24
CA SER A 192 -21.75 -8.74 15.68
C SER A 192 -23.24 -8.96 15.96
N GLU A 193 -23.59 -9.44 17.14
CA GLU A 193 -24.97 -9.40 17.65
C GLU A 193 -25.44 -7.98 17.98
N SER A 194 -24.52 -7.07 18.34
CA SER A 194 -24.88 -5.65 18.49
C SER A 194 -25.07 -4.95 17.16
N GLU A 195 -26.22 -4.30 17.05
CA GLU A 195 -26.60 -3.51 15.88
C GLU A 195 -25.81 -2.21 15.71
N ASP A 196 -25.05 -1.79 16.74
CA ASP A 196 -24.26 -0.55 16.71
C ASP A 196 -22.88 -0.75 16.08
N VAL A 197 -22.53 -2.00 15.76
CA VAL A 197 -21.26 -2.41 15.16
C VAL A 197 -21.43 -2.65 13.67
N LYS A 198 -20.73 -1.84 12.86
CA LYS A 198 -20.67 -2.01 11.41
C LYS A 198 -20.06 -3.36 11.06
N PRO A 199 -20.74 -4.18 10.23
CA PRO A 199 -20.20 -5.46 9.81
C PRO A 199 -18.97 -5.27 8.91
N LEU A 200 -18.03 -6.20 9.01
CA LEU A 200 -16.90 -6.28 8.08
C LEU A 200 -17.34 -7.09 6.86
N ILE A 201 -17.16 -6.51 5.67
CA ILE A 201 -17.47 -7.13 4.40
C ILE A 201 -16.16 -7.28 3.63
N VAL A 202 -15.80 -8.52 3.32
CA VAL A 202 -14.68 -8.85 2.45
C VAL A 202 -15.27 -9.34 1.14
N GLU A 203 -15.25 -8.46 0.15
CA GLU A 203 -15.67 -8.75 -1.21
C GLU A 203 -14.57 -9.49 -1.99
N ASN A 204 -14.94 -10.09 -3.12
CA ASN A 204 -14.01 -10.73 -4.05
C ASN A 204 -13.14 -11.82 -3.39
N LEU A 205 -13.73 -12.61 -2.50
CA LEU A 205 -13.06 -13.73 -1.86
C LEU A 205 -12.95 -14.91 -2.84
N TYR A 206 -11.74 -15.16 -3.34
CA TYR A 206 -11.47 -16.27 -4.25
C TYR A 206 -11.10 -17.55 -3.49
N VAL A 207 -11.83 -18.63 -3.73
CA VAL A 207 -11.55 -19.95 -3.14
C VAL A 207 -11.18 -20.91 -4.26
N ARG A 208 -9.93 -21.36 -4.25
CA ARG A 208 -9.39 -22.22 -5.32
C ARG A 208 -9.44 -23.69 -4.95
N ALA A 209 -9.44 -24.57 -5.94
CA ALA A 209 -9.22 -25.99 -5.72
C ALA A 209 -7.83 -26.22 -5.10
N ARG A 210 -7.70 -27.21 -4.22
CA ARG A 210 -6.40 -27.63 -3.72
C ARG A 210 -5.63 -28.30 -4.86
N ASN A 211 -4.44 -27.82 -5.17
CA ASN A 211 -3.55 -28.53 -6.09
C ASN A 211 -3.22 -29.89 -5.46
N SER A 212 -3.65 -30.98 -6.11
CA SER A 212 -3.08 -32.29 -5.83
C SER A 212 -1.63 -32.24 -6.29
N LYS A 213 -0.69 -31.97 -5.38
CA LYS A 213 0.69 -32.37 -5.62
C LYS A 213 0.66 -33.89 -5.74
N LYS A 214 0.61 -34.38 -6.98
CA LYS A 214 0.92 -35.77 -7.30
C LYS A 214 2.35 -35.95 -6.81
N ASN A 215 2.54 -36.60 -5.67
CA ASN A 215 3.85 -37.10 -5.28
C ASN A 215 4.25 -38.05 -6.41
N ARG A 216 5.02 -37.55 -7.39
CA ARG A 216 5.86 -38.41 -8.22
C ARG A 216 7.01 -38.81 -7.32
N THR A 217 6.73 -39.84 -6.52
CA THR A 217 7.75 -40.71 -5.99
C THR A 217 8.00 -41.75 -7.07
N GLU A 218 9.28 -42.00 -7.34
CA GLU A 218 9.88 -42.82 -8.41
C GLU A 218 10.33 -42.06 -9.66
#